data_AF-A0AA43A5R4-F1
#
_entry.id   AF-A0AA43A5R4-F1
#
_cell.length_a   1.000
_cell.length_b   1.000
_cell.length_c   1.000
_cell.angle_alpha   90.00
_cell.angle_beta   90.00
_cell.angle_gamma   90.00
#
_symmetry.space_group_name_H-M   'P 1'
#
loop_
_entity.id
_entity.type
_entity.pdbx_description
1 polymer ?
#
loop_
_entity_poly.entity_id
_entity_poly.type
_entity_poly.pdbx_seq_one_letter_code
_entity_poly.pdbx_strand_id
1 'polypeptide(L)'
;MDKNFWHRRWQKNEIGFHMTDPHHFLQQFFPLLQTQPTDSVFVPLCGKSPDLVWLREEGLKVVGIELSRTAIVAFFNENDLPGHWTDEAVLPFCS
;
A
#
# COMPACT_ATOMS: atom_id res chain seq x y z
N MET A 1 5.21 -18.35 -6.51
CA MET A 1 6.03 -17.31 -5.83
C MET A 1 6.82 -17.94 -4.71
N ASP A 2 8.13 -17.72 -4.63
CA ASP A 2 8.95 -18.12 -3.48
C ASP A 2 8.94 -16.99 -2.42
N LYS A 3 8.38 -17.25 -1.24
CA LYS A 3 8.29 -16.27 -0.15
C LYS A 3 9.67 -15.82 0.32
N ASN A 4 10.65 -16.74 0.36
CA ASN A 4 12.00 -16.45 0.84
C ASN A 4 12.76 -15.54 -0.12
N PHE A 5 12.45 -15.61 -1.42
CA PHE A 5 13.00 -14.70 -2.41
C PHE A 5 12.63 -13.24 -2.12
N TRP A 6 11.35 -12.97 -1.84
CA TRP A 6 10.87 -11.61 -1.58
C TRP A 6 11.37 -11.04 -0.25
N HIS A 7 11.43 -11.85 0.81
CA HIS A 7 12.03 -11.42 2.08
C HIS A 7 13.50 -11.02 1.91
N ARG A 8 14.28 -11.81 1.15
CA ARG A 8 15.70 -11.49 0.89
C ARG A 8 15.87 -10.18 0.12
N ARG A 9 15.03 -9.89 -0.88
CA ARG A 9 15.13 -8.64 -1.65
C ARG A 9 14.86 -7.41 -0.79
N TRP A 10 13.83 -7.45 0.05
CA TRP A 10 13.55 -6.37 1.00
C TRP A 10 14.68 -6.18 2.02
N GLN A 11 15.21 -7.27 2.58
CA GLN A 11 16.35 -7.22 3.51
C GLN A 11 17.62 -6.64 2.88
N LYS A 12 17.86 -6.92 1.59
CA LYS A 12 19.01 -6.41 0.84
C LYS A 12 18.78 -5.02 0.23
N ASN A 13 17.63 -4.41 0.46
CA ASN A 13 17.22 -3.14 -0.16
C ASN A 13 17.28 -3.17 -1.71
N GLU A 14 17.07 -4.34 -2.32
CA GLU A 14 17.08 -4.54 -3.77
C GLU A 14 15.71 -4.19 -4.39
N ILE A 15 15.23 -2.97 -4.10
CA ILE A 15 13.88 -2.48 -4.37
C ILE A 15 13.83 -1.56 -5.59
N GLY A 16 14.51 -1.90 -6.68
CA GLY A 16 14.52 -1.09 -7.91
C GLY A 16 13.16 -0.92 -8.61
N PHE A 17 12.12 -1.58 -8.10
CA PHE A 17 10.72 -1.41 -8.50
C PHE A 17 9.99 -0.33 -7.67
N HIS A 18 10.58 0.17 -6.60
CA HIS A 18 9.98 1.20 -5.75
C HIS A 18 10.17 2.58 -6.39
N MET A 19 9.06 3.32 -6.50
CA MET A 19 9.04 4.72 -6.91
C MET A 19 8.86 5.60 -5.67
N THR A 20 9.47 6.79 -5.68
CA THR A 20 9.31 7.81 -4.63
C THR A 20 7.98 8.52 -4.71
N ASP A 21 7.44 8.64 -5.93
CA ASP A 21 6.21 9.36 -6.23
C ASP A 21 5.09 8.38 -6.62
N PRO A 22 3.81 8.75 -6.43
CA PRO A 22 2.69 7.97 -6.93
C PRO A 22 2.82 7.70 -8.43
N HIS A 23 2.37 6.53 -8.86
CA HIS A 23 2.52 6.07 -10.22
C HIS A 23 1.77 7.03 -11.18
N HIS A 24 2.48 7.65 -12.12
CA HIS A 24 1.90 8.69 -12.98
C HIS A 24 0.65 8.22 -13.76
N PHE A 25 0.64 6.99 -14.28
CA PHE A 25 -0.56 6.44 -14.95
C PHE A 25 -1.75 6.22 -14.01
N LEU A 26 -1.53 5.95 -12.72
CA LEU A 26 -2.63 5.89 -11.76
C LEU A 26 -3.28 7.27 -11.73
N GLN A 27 -2.52 8.32 -11.46
CA GLN A 27 -3.03 9.69 -11.41
C GLN A 27 -3.71 10.12 -12.73
N GLN A 28 -3.12 9.77 -13.87
CA GLN A 28 -3.66 10.13 -15.19
C GLN A 28 -5.03 9.48 -15.48
N PHE A 29 -5.19 8.19 -15.16
CA PHE A 29 -6.38 7.44 -15.56
C PHE A 29 -7.40 7.25 -14.44
N PHE A 30 -7.04 7.50 -13.18
CA PHE A 30 -7.92 7.35 -12.03
C PHE A 30 -9.23 8.15 -12.12
N PRO A 31 -9.27 9.39 -12.66
CA PRO A 31 -10.54 10.11 -12.84
C PRO A 31 -11.57 9.37 -13.70
N LEU A 32 -11.15 8.44 -14.58
CA LEU A 32 -12.04 7.63 -15.40
C LEU A 32 -12.82 6.58 -14.60
N LEU A 33 -12.37 6.24 -13.38
CA LEU A 33 -13.05 5.30 -12.51
C LEU A 33 -14.30 5.91 -11.87
N GLN A 34 -14.44 7.24 -11.90
CA GLN A 34 -15.60 7.98 -11.36
C GLN A 34 -15.96 7.58 -9.92
N THR A 35 -14.94 7.27 -9.11
CA THR A 35 -15.10 6.89 -7.72
C THR A 35 -15.68 8.02 -6.89
N GLN A 36 -16.44 7.66 -5.87
CA GLN A 36 -16.95 8.60 -4.88
C GLN A 36 -16.04 8.63 -3.64
N PRO A 37 -15.99 9.76 -2.94
CA PRO A 37 -15.42 9.78 -1.59
C PRO A 37 -16.07 8.65 -0.77
N THR A 38 -15.25 7.92 -0.01
CA THR A 38 -15.61 6.72 0.78
C THR A 38 -15.70 5.39 0.05
N ASP A 39 -15.57 5.34 -1.28
CA ASP A 39 -15.39 4.07 -2.01
C ASP A 39 -14.13 3.35 -1.51
N SER A 40 -14.13 2.01 -1.63
CA SER A 40 -13.02 1.18 -1.16
C SER A 40 -12.12 0.74 -2.32
N VAL A 41 -10.81 0.81 -2.12
CA VAL A 41 -9.81 0.33 -3.08
C VAL A 41 -8.89 -0.67 -2.43
N PHE A 42 -8.61 -1.75 -3.15
CA PHE A 42 -7.72 -2.81 -2.73
C PHE A 42 -6.42 -2.77 -3.54
N VAL A 43 -5.28 -2.69 -2.85
CA VAL A 43 -3.94 -2.63 -3.45
C VAL A 43 -3.17 -3.91 -3.07
N PRO A 44 -3.12 -4.92 -3.95
CA PRO A 44 -2.43 -6.16 -3.66
C PRO A 44 -0.90 -5.99 -3.76
N LEU A 45 -0.16 -6.67 -2.88
CA LEU A 45 1.30 -6.67 -2.85
C LEU A 45 1.86 -5.24 -2.77
N CYS A 46 1.26 -4.44 -1.90
CA CYS A 46 1.42 -2.99 -1.92
C CYS A 46 2.83 -2.52 -1.50
N GLY A 47 3.64 -3.38 -0.90
CA GLY A 47 4.96 -3.00 -0.39
C GLY A 47 4.87 -1.78 0.51
N LYS A 48 5.56 -0.71 0.09
CA LYS A 48 5.49 0.64 0.68
C LYS A 48 5.08 1.70 -0.36
N SER A 49 4.18 1.33 -1.28
CA SER A 49 3.86 2.21 -2.42
C SER A 49 3.31 3.57 -1.96
N PRO A 50 3.82 4.70 -2.49
CA PRO A 50 3.23 6.02 -2.26
C PRO A 50 1.81 6.14 -2.82
N ASP A 51 1.40 5.25 -3.73
CA ASP A 51 0.03 5.17 -4.24
C ASP A 51 -1.00 4.98 -3.13
N LEU A 52 -0.64 4.29 -2.04
CA LEU A 52 -1.54 4.08 -0.90
C LEU A 52 -1.93 5.40 -0.25
N VAL A 53 -0.98 6.33 -0.10
CA VAL A 53 -1.22 7.65 0.49
C VAL A 53 -2.03 8.49 -0.46
N TRP A 54 -1.64 8.52 -1.73
CA TRP A 54 -2.36 9.29 -2.74
C TRP A 54 -3.83 8.85 -2.88
N LEU A 55 -4.10 7.54 -2.93
CA LEU A 55 -5.48 7.02 -2.96
C LEU A 55 -6.29 7.40 -1.71
N ARG A 56 -5.65 7.51 -0.54
CA ARG A 56 -6.30 8.01 0.69
C ARG A 56 -6.63 9.49 0.59
N GLU A 57 -5.75 10.29 -0.01
CA GLU A 57 -5.95 11.73 -0.22
C GLU A 57 -7.08 12.02 -1.22
N GLU A 58 -7.28 11.14 -2.21
CA GLU A 58 -8.46 11.14 -3.10
C GLU A 58 -9.77 10.79 -2.37
N GLY A 59 -9.73 10.49 -1.06
CA GLY A 59 -10.89 10.27 -0.22
C GLY A 59 -11.36 8.81 -0.15
N LEU A 60 -10.58 7.85 -0.67
CA LEU A 60 -10.94 6.44 -0.64
C LEU A 60 -10.61 5.74 0.68
N LYS A 61 -11.32 4.64 0.94
CA LYS A 61 -10.97 3.63 1.93
C LYS A 61 -9.97 2.64 1.33
N VAL A 62 -8.69 2.86 1.56
CA VAL A 62 -7.61 2.01 1.03
C VAL A 62 -7.36 0.79 1.92
N VAL A 63 -7.29 -0.39 1.31
CA VAL A 63 -6.82 -1.64 1.91
C VAL A 63 -5.61 -2.13 1.12
N GLY A 64 -4.45 -2.24 1.78
CA GLY A 64 -3.26 -2.87 1.21
C GLY A 64 -3.03 -4.26 1.79
N ILE A 65 -2.56 -5.20 0.97
CA ILE A 65 -2.03 -6.49 1.45
C ILE A 65 -0.56 -6.58 1.07
N GLU A 66 0.30 -6.85 2.05
CA GLU A 66 1.73 -7.02 1.86
C GLU A 66 2.24 -8.17 2.74
N LEU A 67 3.16 -8.97 2.18
CA LEU A 67 3.77 -10.11 2.87
C LEU A 67 4.96 -9.68 3.75
N SER A 68 5.70 -8.67 3.32
CA SER A 68 6.92 -8.19 3.96
C SER A 68 6.60 -7.21 5.08
N ARG A 69 6.71 -7.68 6.33
CA ARG A 69 6.62 -6.81 7.52
C ARG A 69 7.60 -5.64 7.47
N THR A 70 8.80 -5.85 6.92
CA THR A 70 9.80 -4.79 6.74
C THR A 70 9.29 -3.67 5.82
N ALA A 71 8.60 -4.02 4.73
CA ALA A 71 8.02 -3.02 3.83
C ALA A 71 6.93 -2.20 4.52
N ILE A 72 6.06 -2.88 5.27
CA ILE A 72 4.98 -2.22 6.04
C ILE A 72 5.54 -1.28 7.11
N VAL A 73 6.55 -1.71 7.87
CA VAL A 73 7.20 -0.85 8.89
C VAL A 73 7.87 0.36 8.23
N ALA A 74 8.56 0.16 7.09
CA ALA A 74 9.15 1.26 6.35
C ALA A 74 8.08 2.24 5.84
N PHE A 75 6.96 1.74 5.31
CA PHE A 75 5.83 2.56 4.88
C PHE A 75 5.31 3.47 6.01
N PHE A 76 5.05 2.92 7.20
CA PHE A 76 4.57 3.71 8.33
C PHE A 76 5.58 4.79 8.75
N ASN A 77 6.86 4.43 8.85
CA ASN A 77 7.91 5.36 9.24
C ASN A 77 8.14 6.47 8.20
N GLU A 78 8.13 6.14 6.91
CA GLU A 78 8.39 7.10 5.82
C GLU A 78 7.27 8.12 5.63
N ASN A 79 6.04 7.77 6.05
CA ASN A 79 4.87 8.62 5.90
C ASN A 79 4.39 9.22 7.24
N ASP A 80 5.17 9.07 8.31
CA ASP A 80 4.83 9.52 9.67
C ASP A 80 3.43 9.07 10.14
N LEU A 81 3.06 7.83 9.76
CA LEU A 81 1.73 7.29 10.03
C LEU A 81 1.71 6.45 11.31
N PRO A 82 0.74 6.66 12.22
CA PRO A 82 0.53 5.76 13.34
C PRO A 82 -0.01 4.42 12.85
N GLY A 83 0.33 3.34 13.54
CA GLY A 83 -0.16 2.00 13.23
C GLY A 83 -0.29 1.12 14.48
N HIS A 84 -1.18 0.15 14.41
CA HIS A 84 -1.31 -0.92 15.41
C HIS A 84 -1.18 -2.28 14.73
N TRP A 85 -0.59 -3.25 15.44
CA TRP A 85 -0.52 -4.63 14.98
C TRP A 85 -1.63 -5.44 15.62
N THR A 86 -2.24 -6.33 14.85
CA THR A 86 -3.21 -7.30 15.34
C THR A 86 -3.05 -8.62 14.57
N ASP A 87 -3.32 -9.73 15.24
CA ASP A 87 -3.43 -11.06 14.64
C ASP A 87 -4.89 -11.41 14.29
N GLU A 88 -5.83 -10.52 14.57
CA GLU A 88 -7.23 -10.66 14.19
C GLU A 88 -7.40 -10.40 12.68
N ALA A 89 -7.96 -11.38 11.96
CA ALA A 89 -8.21 -11.30 10.53
C ALA A 89 -9.53 -10.55 10.21
N VAL A 90 -9.66 -9.32 10.70
CA VAL A 90 -10.85 -8.47 10.47
C VAL A 90 -10.51 -7.33 9.53
N LEU A 91 -11.23 -7.22 8.41
CA LEU A 91 -11.11 -6.05 7.54
C LEU A 91 -11.87 -4.88 8.17
N PRO A 92 -11.23 -3.71 8.37
CA PRO A 92 -11.81 -2.59 9.12
C PRO A 92 -13.00 -1.92 8.41
N PHE A 93 -13.33 -2.32 7.18
CA PHE A 93 -14.41 -1.75 6.37
C PHE A 93 -15.57 -2.71 6.11
N CYS A 94 -15.53 -3.92 6.68
CA CYS A 94 -16.65 -4.86 6.63
C CYS A 94 -17.59 -4.59 7.83
N SER A 95 -18.46 -3.59 7.68
CA SER A 95 -19.58 -3.31 8.58
C SER A 95 -20.81 -2.91 7.79
#